data_AF-A0A0H5Q2E7-F1
#
_entry.id   AF-A0A0H5Q2E7-F1
#
_cell.length_a   1.000
_cell.length_b   1.000
_cell.length_c   1.000
_cell.angle_alpha   90.00
_cell.angle_beta   90.00
_cell.angle_gamma   90.00
#
_symmetry.space_group_name_H-M   'P 1'
#
loop_
_entity.id
_entity.type
_entity.pdbx_description
1 polymer ?
#
loop_
_entity_poly.entity_id
_entity_poly.type
_entity_poly.pdbx_seq_one_letter_code
_entity_poly.pdbx_strand_id
1 'polypeptide(L)' 'MSWYQSAIIPPEVYEVTLKVGIMVDTDHCQVWYEMKDPTTGILIGQGSNPHCKVRDLPEVTAVQLQRCMDLIFGTVTPFP' A
#
# COMPACT_ATOMS: atom_id res chain seq x y z
N MET A 1 9.67 22.95 27.76
CA MET A 1 10.02 22.13 26.57
C MET A 1 8.77 22.05 25.70
N SER A 2 8.73 22.82 24.62
CA SER A 2 7.66 22.76 23.63
C SER A 2 7.90 21.50 22.79
N TRP A 3 6.99 20.54 22.91
CA TRP A 3 6.86 19.40 22.01
C TRP A 3 6.37 19.96 20.67
N TYR A 4 7.30 20.40 19.82
CA TYR A 4 6.97 20.71 18.44
C TYR A 4 6.73 19.39 17.72
N GLN A 5 5.46 19.01 17.59
CA GLN A 5 5.05 18.11 16.53
C GLN A 5 5.10 18.94 15.26
N SER A 6 6.20 18.84 14.51
CA SER A 6 6.26 19.37 13.15
C SER A 6 5.00 18.89 12.44
N ALA A 7 4.18 19.82 11.95
CA ALA A 7 3.08 19.47 11.08
C ALA A 7 3.69 18.72 9.89
N ILE A 8 3.53 17.39 9.90
CA ILE A 8 3.92 16.55 8.76
C ILE A 8 2.93 16.93 7.69
N ILE A 9 3.36 17.83 6.79
CA ILE A 9 2.60 18.11 5.58
C ILE A 9 2.53 16.78 4.84
N PRO A 10 1.32 16.22 4.61
CA PRO A 10 1.20 14.98 3.88
C PRO A 10 1.84 15.17 2.49
N PRO A 11 2.70 14.24 2.05
CA PRO A 11 3.34 14.38 0.75
C PRO A 11 2.30 14.39 -0.37
N GLU A 12 2.55 15.19 -1.41
CA GLU A 12 1.65 15.27 -2.58
C GLU A 12 1.62 13.96 -3.38
N VAL A 13 2.65 13.13 -3.23
CA VAL A 13 2.81 11.85 -3.93
C VAL A 13 3.20 10.79 -2.92
N TYR A 14 2.54 9.64 -2.98
CA TYR A 14 2.92 8.43 -2.24
C TYR A 14 3.47 7.39 -3.21
N GLU A 15 4.57 6.73 -2.83
CA GLU A 15 5.13 5.64 -3.62
C GLU A 15 4.47 4.32 -3.21
N VAL A 16 3.87 3.63 -4.17
CA VAL A 16 3.29 2.29 -3.98
C VAL A 16 4.09 1.28 -4.81
N THR A 17 4.75 0.35 -4.14
CA THR A 17 5.45 -0.77 -4.78
C THR A 17 4.58 -2.02 -4.72
N LEU A 18 4.18 -2.52 -5.89
CA LEU A 18 3.53 -3.81 -6.04
C LEU A 18 4.56 -4.88 -6.42
N LYS A 19 4.62 -5.96 -5.64
CA LYS A 19 5.47 -7.13 -5.89
C LYS A 19 4.56 -8.32 -6.20
N VAL A 20 4.80 -8.98 -7.32
CA VAL A 20 4.03 -10.16 -7.76
C VAL A 20 4.96 -11.36 -7.80
N GLY A 21 4.71 -12.35 -6.95
CA GLY A 21 5.36 -13.65 -6.99
C GLY A 21 4.53 -14.62 -7.85
N ILE A 22 5.09 -15.07 -8.97
CA ILE A 22 4.47 -16.07 -9.86
C ILE A 22 5.04 -17.45 -9.51
N MET A 23 4.16 -18.43 -9.29
CA MET A 23 4.56 -19.81 -9.01
C MET A 23 4.45 -20.62 -10.31
N VAL A 24 5.59 -20.92 -10.95
CA VAL A 24 5.66 -21.44 -12.34
C VAL A 24 4.83 -22.71 -12.58
N ASP A 25 4.72 -23.59 -11.59
CA ASP A 25 4.03 -24.88 -11.71
C ASP A 25 2.54 -24.84 -11.31
N THR A 26 2.03 -23.65 -10.97
CA THR A 26 0.63 -23.46 -10.55
C THR A 26 0.06 -22.22 -11.22
N ASP A 27 -1.22 -22.20 -11.60
CA ASP A 27 -1.91 -20.96 -12.02
C ASP A 27 -2.20 -20.05 -10.81
N HIS A 28 -1.23 -19.94 -9.89
CA HIS A 28 -1.35 -19.18 -8.66
C HIS A 28 -0.22 -18.15 -8.54
N CYS A 29 -0.56 -17.05 -7.90
CA CYS A 29 0.30 -15.93 -7.60
C CYS A 29 0.16 -15.51 -6.14
N GLN A 30 1.12 -14.73 -5.70
CA GLN A 30 1.03 -13.95 -4.48
C GLN A 30 1.29 -12.49 -4.83
N VAL A 31 0.42 -11.60 -4.36
CA VAL A 31 0.60 -10.16 -4.52
C VAL A 31 0.92 -9.55 -3.17
N TRP A 32 1.93 -8.70 -3.14
CA TRP A 32 2.34 -7.93 -1.98
C TRP A 32 2.44 -6.47 -2.37
N TYR A 33 2.06 -5.56 -1.47
CA TYR A 33 2.26 -4.14 -1.67
C TYR A 33 2.91 -3.48 -0.46
N GLU A 34 3.74 -2.47 -0.75
CA GLU A 34 4.34 -1.56 0.22
C GLU A 34 4.05 -0.13 -0.20
N MET A 35 3.63 0.69 0.76
CA MET A 35 3.44 2.13 0.58
C MET A 35 4.43 2.88 1.45
N LYS A 36 5.18 3.79 0.85
CA LYS A 36 6.18 4.59 1.57
C LYS A 36 5.94 6.06 1.34
N ASP A 37 6.23 6.86 2.36
CA ASP A 37 6.43 8.29 2.19
C ASP A 37 7.75 8.48 1.41
N PRO A 38 7.72 9.05 0.20
CA PRO A 38 8.94 9.21 -0.58
C PRO A 38 9.92 10.23 0.03
N THR A 39 9.44 11.12 0.89
CA THR A 39 10.26 12.18 1.52
C THR A 39 11.06 11.63 2.69
N THR A 40 10.43 10.77 3.50
CA THR A 40 11.02 10.23 4.74
C THR A 40 11.49 8.79 4.60
N GLY A 41 11.05 8.07 3.54
CA GLY A 41 11.27 6.64 3.36
C GLY A 41 10.47 5.76 4.33
N ILE A 42 9.61 6.35 5.16
CA ILE A 42 8.85 5.63 6.19
C ILE A 42 7.77 4.77 5.52
N LEU A 43 7.66 3.51 5.97
CA LEU A 43 6.57 2.62 5.57
C LEU A 43 5.26 3.10 6.21
N ILE A 44 4.28 3.44 5.38
CA ILE A 44 2.96 3.93 5.82
C ILE A 44 1.94 2.79 5.83
N GLY A 45 2.07 1.85 4.89
CA GLY A 45 1.13 0.76 4.73
C GLY A 45 1.76 -0.42 4.01
N GLN A 46 1.27 -1.60 4.31
CA GLN A 46 1.64 -2.82 3.62
C GLN A 46 0.48 -3.80 3.65
N GLY A 47 0.47 -4.73 2.70
CA GLY A 47 -0.50 -5.81 2.71
C GLY A 47 -0.19 -6.86 1.66
N SER A 48 -0.95 -7.95 1.74
CA SER A 48 -0.77 -9.09 0.88
C SER A 48 -2.10 -9.69 0.47
N ASN A 49 -2.10 -10.31 -0.70
CA ASN A 49 -3.13 -11.23 -1.12
C ASN A 49 -2.45 -12.56 -1.47
N PRO A 50 -2.36 -13.48 -0.49
CA PRO A 50 -1.80 -14.80 -0.73
C PRO A 50 -2.81 -15.62 -1.55
N HIS A 51 -2.32 -16.28 -2.59
CA HIS A 51 -3.05 -17.29 -3.36
C HIS A 51 -4.15 -16.71 -4.28
N CYS A 52 -3.77 -15.76 -5.14
CA CYS A 52 -4.57 -15.34 -6.29
C CYS A 52 -4.34 -16.27 -7.49
N LYS A 53 -5.26 -16.33 -8.46
CA LYS A 53 -4.91 -16.89 -9.77
C LYS A 53 -4.24 -15.84 -10.64
N VAL A 54 -3.34 -16.26 -11.53
CA VAL A 54 -2.60 -15.32 -12.39
C VAL A 54 -3.55 -14.50 -13.26
N ARG A 55 -4.62 -15.12 -13.77
CA ARG A 55 -5.66 -14.44 -14.56
C ARG A 55 -6.42 -13.34 -13.79
N ASP A 56 -6.45 -13.42 -12.46
CA ASP A 56 -7.17 -12.46 -11.60
C ASP A 56 -6.26 -11.28 -11.20
N LEU A 57 -4.98 -11.26 -11.62
CA LEU A 57 -4.02 -10.20 -11.29
C LEU A 57 -4.53 -8.78 -11.57
N PRO A 58 -5.17 -8.47 -12.71
CA PRO A 58 -5.67 -7.11 -12.97
C PRO A 58 -6.70 -6.64 -11.94
N GLU A 59 -7.58 -7.54 -11.48
CA GLU A 59 -8.59 -7.23 -10.47
C GLU A 59 -7.95 -7.13 -9.09
N VAL A 60 -7.07 -8.07 -8.74
CA VAL A 60 -6.37 -8.07 -7.45
C VAL A 60 -5.51 -6.81 -7.29
N THR A 61 -4.80 -6.37 -8.32
CA THR A 61 -4.00 -5.14 -8.27
C THR A 61 -4.89 -3.91 -8.13
N ALA A 62 -6.03 -3.84 -8.83
CA ALA A 62 -6.99 -2.75 -8.67
C ALA A 62 -7.53 -2.67 -7.23
N VAL A 63 -7.86 -3.82 -6.62
CA VAL A 63 -8.31 -3.90 -5.21
C VAL A 63 -7.20 -3.45 -4.26
N GLN A 64 -5.94 -3.86 -4.46
CA GLN A 64 -4.84 -3.42 -3.60
C GLN A 64 -4.58 -1.91 -3.73
N LEU A 65 -4.65 -1.37 -4.95
CA LEU A 65 -4.52 0.07 -5.16
C LEU A 65 -5.65 0.85 -4.49
N GLN A 66 -6.90 0.38 -4.58
CA GLN A 66 -8.01 1.01 -3.87
C GLN A 66 -7.79 1.03 -2.36
N ARG A 67 -7.30 -0.08 -1.78
CA ARG A 67 -6.94 -0.12 -0.35
C ARG A 67 -5.83 0.87 0.01
N CYS A 68 -4.84 1.06 -0.87
CA CYS A 68 -3.80 2.08 -0.67
C CYS A 68 -4.41 3.48 -0.64
N MET A 69 -5.35 3.77 -1.56
CA MET A 69 -6.09 5.03 -1.58
C MET A 69 -6.90 5.22 -0.29
N ASP A 70 -7.62 4.20 0.16
CA ASP A 70 -8.41 4.26 1.39
C ASP A 70 -7.52 4.51 2.62
N LEU A 71 -6.28 3.98 2.64
CA LEU A 71 -5.32 4.27 3.70
C LEU A 71 -4.79 5.72 3.63
N ILE A 72 -4.53 6.25 2.43
CA ILE A 72 -4.07 7.64 2.25
C ILE A 72 -5.18 8.65 2.59
N PHE A 73 -6.40 8.42 2.11
CA PHE A 73 -7.51 9.37 2.23
C PHE A 73 -8.38 9.12 3.48
N GLY A 74 -8.44 7.89 3.97
CA GLY A 74 -9.18 7.50 5.18
C GLY A 74 -8.43 7.77 6.49
N THR A 75 -7.11 8.03 6.45
CA THR A 75 -6.35 8.48 7.63
C THR A 75 -6.60 9.95 8.00
N VAL A 76 -7.47 10.66 7.27
CA VAL A 76 -7.94 12.02 7.63
C VAL A 76 -9.15 11.99 8.57
N THR A 77 -9.67 10.83 8.97
CA THR A 77 -10.53 10.78 10.18
C THR A 77 -9.64 10.75 11.41
N PRO A 78 -9.63 11.80 12.26
CA PRO A 78 -9.02 11.69 13.56
C PRO A 78 -9.74 10.56 14.30
N PHE A 79 -8.97 9.65 14.88
CA PHE A 79 -9.51 8.74 15.89
C PHE A 79 -10.25 9.58 16.96
N PRO A 80 -11.44 9.16 17.42
CA PRO A 80 -12.13 9.81 18.51
C PRO A 80 -11.33 9.77 19.83
#